data_AF-A0A1M3DVP3-F1
#
_entry.id   AF-A0A1M3DVP3-F1
#
_cell.length_a   1.000
_cell.length_b   1.000
_cell.length_c   1.000
_cell.angle_alpha   90.00
_cell.angle_beta   90.00
_cell.angle_gamma   90.00
#
_symmetry.space_group_name_H-M   'P 1'
#
loop_
_entity.id
_entity.type
_entity.pdbx_description
1 polymer ?
#
loop_
_entity_poly.entity_id
_entity_poly.type
_entity_poly.pdbx_seq_one_letter_code
_entity_poly.pdbx_strand_id
1 'polypeptide(L)'
;MFRKKIANCFEVQDEFRTIFINFINKEINMSAKKKYKKQLLKSLKNLAFSEHHLLETMTNLMLLKEMKKNNITFHEGDTFSFEDRIFDYSTDKNIRKIAALRKKMLKTMNKLVQKNSFKDKELEFLA
;
A
#
# COMPACT_ATOMS: atom_id res chain seq x y z
N MET A 1 -7.51 -55.81 34.93
CA MET A 1 -6.48 -54.76 34.95
C MET A 1 -6.06 -54.27 33.55
N PHE A 2 -5.99 -55.13 32.52
CA PHE A 2 -5.50 -54.78 31.17
C PHE A 2 -6.35 -53.76 30.37
N ARG A 3 -7.69 -53.75 30.49
CA ARG A 3 -8.55 -52.84 29.71
C ARG A 3 -8.35 -51.34 30.03
N LYS A 4 -8.01 -50.97 31.27
CA LYS A 4 -7.76 -49.56 31.65
C LYS A 4 -6.48 -49.00 31.02
N LYS A 5 -5.47 -49.85 30.80
CA LYS A 5 -4.17 -49.43 30.25
C LYS A 5 -4.24 -49.14 28.74
N ILE A 6 -5.12 -49.85 28.03
CA ILE A 6 -5.35 -49.66 26.59
C ILE A 6 -6.17 -48.39 26.33
N ALA A 7 -7.19 -48.10 27.16
CA ALA A 7 -7.99 -46.87 27.06
C ALA A 7 -7.15 -45.60 27.27
N ASN A 8 -6.28 -45.56 28.29
CA ASN A 8 -5.35 -44.45 28.50
C ASN A 8 -4.38 -44.26 27.33
N CYS A 9 -3.94 -45.34 26.68
CA CYS A 9 -3.04 -45.25 25.53
C CYS A 9 -3.74 -44.64 24.30
N PHE A 10 -5.03 -44.89 24.15
CA PHE A 10 -5.86 -44.36 23.06
C PHE A 10 -6.20 -42.87 23.28
N GLU A 11 -6.59 -42.48 24.51
CA GLU A 11 -6.82 -41.07 24.86
C GLU A 11 -5.56 -40.21 24.68
N VAL A 12 -4.40 -40.74 25.10
CA VAL A 12 -3.11 -40.05 24.92
C VAL A 12 -2.79 -39.86 23.43
N GLN A 13 -3.09 -40.84 22.56
CA GLN A 13 -2.90 -40.69 21.10
C GLN A 13 -3.82 -39.62 20.49
N ASP A 14 -5.08 -39.53 20.94
CA ASP A 14 -6.03 -38.51 20.45
C ASP A 14 -5.66 -37.09 20.92
N GLU A 15 -5.13 -36.93 22.13
CA GLU A 15 -4.59 -35.65 22.60
C GLU A 15 -3.40 -35.20 21.76
N PHE A 16 -2.44 -36.09 21.49
CA PHE A 16 -1.29 -35.77 20.63
C PHE A 16 -1.72 -35.37 19.21
N ARG A 17 -2.72 -36.08 18.65
CA ARG A 17 -3.25 -35.77 17.32
C ARG A 17 -3.90 -34.39 17.28
N THR A 18 -4.64 -34.02 18.33
CA THR A 18 -5.29 -32.71 18.46
C THR A 18 -4.27 -31.59 18.58
N ILE A 19 -3.24 -31.77 19.42
CA ILE A 19 -2.14 -30.81 19.57
C ILE A 19 -1.40 -30.61 18.25
N PHE A 20 -1.12 -31.69 17.53
CA PHE A 20 -0.45 -31.65 16.23
C PHE A 20 -1.27 -30.92 15.17
N ILE A 21 -2.58 -31.20 15.06
CA ILE A 21 -3.48 -30.50 14.14
C ILE A 21 -3.52 -29.00 14.46
N ASN A 22 -3.61 -28.63 15.74
CA ASN A 22 -3.60 -27.23 16.17
C ASN A 22 -2.28 -26.52 15.82
N PHE A 23 -1.15 -27.21 15.96
CA PHE A 23 0.16 -26.70 15.55
C PHE A 23 0.23 -26.45 14.04
N ILE A 24 -0.19 -27.42 13.22
CA ILE A 24 -0.20 -27.29 11.76
C ILE A 24 -1.14 -26.16 11.32
N ASN A 25 -2.34 -26.07 11.89
CA ASN A 25 -3.27 -24.98 11.59
C ASN A 25 -2.70 -23.60 11.93
N LYS A 26 -1.97 -23.50 13.05
CA LYS A 26 -1.28 -22.27 13.45
C LYS A 26 -0.19 -21.87 12.46
N GLU A 27 0.63 -22.81 12.00
CA GLU A 27 1.68 -22.57 10.99
C GLU A 27 1.10 -22.14 9.64
N ILE A 28 0.05 -22.82 9.17
CA ILE A 28 -0.67 -22.46 7.93
C ILE A 28 -1.18 -21.01 8.01
N ASN A 29 -1.81 -20.64 9.14
CA ASN A 29 -2.34 -19.31 9.37
C ASN A 29 -1.22 -18.24 9.40
N MET A 30 -0.07 -18.55 10.03
CA MET A 30 1.10 -17.67 10.00
C MET A 30 1.63 -17.45 8.58
N SER A 31 1.70 -18.51 7.75
CA SER A 31 2.13 -18.40 6.36
C SER A 31 1.19 -17.52 5.52
N ALA A 32 -0.13 -17.67 5.73
CA ALA A 32 -1.14 -16.90 5.04
C ALA A 32 -1.06 -15.41 5.42
N LYS A 33 -0.87 -15.10 6.71
CA LYS A 33 -0.68 -13.73 7.20
C LYS A 33 0.55 -13.06 6.58
N LYS A 34 1.68 -13.79 6.48
CA LYS A 34 2.90 -13.30 5.82
C LYS A 34 2.66 -13.02 4.33
N LYS A 35 2.00 -13.94 3.62
CA LYS A 35 1.66 -13.79 2.19
C LYS A 35 0.74 -12.58 1.97
N TYR A 36 -0.27 -12.40 2.81
CA TYR A 36 -1.17 -11.25 2.76
C TYR A 36 -0.42 -9.92 2.96
N LYS A 37 0.43 -9.84 4.00
CA LYS A 37 1.27 -8.67 4.25
C LYS A 37 2.16 -8.32 3.05
N LYS A 38 2.77 -9.32 2.41
CA LYS A 38 3.60 -9.13 1.20
C LYS A 38 2.79 -8.55 0.03
N GLN A 39 1.55 -9.01 -0.18
CA GLN A 39 0.68 -8.46 -1.22
C GLN A 39 0.26 -7.02 -0.91
N LEU A 40 -0.06 -6.70 0.35
CA LEU A 40 -0.35 -5.33 0.76
C LEU A 40 0.82 -4.38 0.49
N LEU A 41 2.05 -4.79 0.82
CA LEU A 41 3.24 -3.98 0.51
C LEU A 41 3.42 -3.77 -1.00
N LYS A 42 3.17 -4.79 -1.82
CA LYS A 42 3.21 -4.67 -3.28
C LYS A 42 2.17 -3.68 -3.79
N SER A 43 0.94 -3.76 -3.28
CA SER A 43 -0.13 -2.80 -3.62
C SER A 43 0.25 -1.37 -3.21
N LEU A 44 0.86 -1.19 -2.03
CA LEU A 44 1.29 0.11 -1.54
C LEU A 44 2.40 0.72 -2.42
N LYS A 45 3.37 -0.09 -2.86
CA LYS A 45 4.39 0.33 -3.84
C LYS A 45 3.78 0.80 -5.16
N ASN A 46 2.83 0.03 -5.70
CA ASN A 46 2.16 0.38 -6.95
C ASN A 46 1.34 1.67 -6.81
N LEU A 47 0.68 1.87 -5.67
CA LEU A 47 -0.06 3.09 -5.37
C LEU A 47 0.86 4.30 -5.29
N ALA A 48 2.01 4.19 -4.62
CA ALA A 48 3.00 5.27 -4.52
C ALA A 48 3.53 5.67 -5.90
N PHE A 49 3.94 4.68 -6.71
CA PHE A 49 4.40 4.94 -8.08
C PHE A 49 3.33 5.62 -8.94
N SER A 50 2.09 5.13 -8.84
CA SER A 50 0.97 5.69 -9.61
C SER A 50 0.61 7.11 -9.14
N GLU A 51 0.67 7.37 -7.84
CA GLU A 51 0.43 8.69 -7.24
C GLU A 51 1.45 9.71 -7.75
N HIS A 52 2.73 9.34 -7.77
CA HIS A 52 3.82 10.16 -8.27
C HIS A 52 3.66 10.45 -9.77
N HIS A 53 3.39 9.43 -10.57
CA HIS A 53 3.15 9.59 -12.01
C HIS A 53 1.96 10.51 -12.31
N LEU A 54 0.89 10.45 -11.51
CA LEU A 54 -0.25 11.36 -11.65
C LEU A 54 0.13 12.81 -11.32
N LEU A 55 0.98 13.03 -10.30
CA LEU A 55 1.50 14.36 -9.97
C LEU A 55 2.32 14.95 -11.11
N GLU A 56 3.27 14.19 -11.66
CA GLU A 56 4.07 14.61 -12.82
C GLU A 56 3.18 14.93 -14.02
N THR A 57 2.22 14.06 -14.31
CA THR A 57 1.28 14.24 -15.42
C THR A 57 0.47 15.54 -15.26
N MET A 58 -0.10 15.78 -14.09
CA MET A 58 -0.83 17.02 -13.82
C MET A 58 0.06 18.26 -13.94
N THR A 59 1.29 18.18 -13.44
CA THR A 59 2.28 19.26 -13.52
C THR A 59 2.59 19.60 -14.96
N ASN A 60 2.94 18.60 -15.77
CA ASN A 60 3.24 18.76 -17.19
C ASN A 60 2.05 19.35 -17.95
N LEU A 61 0.82 18.87 -17.68
CA LEU A 61 -0.38 19.41 -18.30
C LEU A 61 -0.64 20.88 -17.93
N MET A 62 -0.43 21.27 -16.67
CA MET A 62 -0.55 22.67 -16.26
C MET A 62 0.52 23.55 -16.91
N LEU A 63 1.78 23.13 -16.87
CA LEU A 63 2.90 23.87 -17.46
C LEU A 63 2.73 24.06 -18.97
N LEU A 64 2.38 23.01 -19.71
CA LEU A 64 2.12 23.09 -21.15
C LEU A 64 1.06 24.13 -21.49
N LYS A 65 0.03 24.27 -20.65
CA LYS A 65 -1.03 25.25 -20.84
C LYS A 65 -0.56 26.67 -20.54
N GLU A 66 0.16 26.88 -19.44
CA GLU A 66 0.69 28.19 -19.06
C GLU A 66 1.77 28.68 -20.03
N MET A 67 2.65 27.80 -20.51
CA MET A 67 3.64 28.13 -21.55
C MET A 67 2.98 28.65 -22.82
N LYS A 68 1.94 27.96 -23.30
CA LYS A 68 1.18 28.38 -24.49
C LYS A 68 0.45 29.71 -24.29
N LYS A 69 -0.08 29.96 -23.09
CA LYS A 69 -0.88 31.16 -22.81
C LYS A 69 -0.01 32.40 -22.61
N ASN A 70 1.14 32.24 -21.97
CA ASN A 70 1.97 33.34 -21.49
C ASN A 70 3.30 33.47 -22.26
N ASN A 71 3.49 32.69 -23.34
CA ASN A 71 4.73 32.66 -24.14
C ASN A 71 6.00 32.41 -23.30
N ILE A 72 5.85 31.63 -22.21
CA ILE A 72 6.95 31.31 -21.29
C ILE A 72 7.82 30.23 -21.93
N THR A 73 9.13 30.45 -21.94
CA THR A 73 10.13 29.46 -22.35
C THR A 73 10.93 29.10 -21.10
N PHE A 74 11.07 27.80 -20.82
CA PHE A 74 11.94 27.32 -19.76
C PHE A 74 13.32 27.00 -20.34
N HIS A 75 14.36 27.35 -19.60
CA HIS A 75 15.74 27.00 -19.89
C HIS A 75 16.20 25.86 -18.98
N GLU A 76 17.23 25.14 -19.42
CA GLU A 76 17.84 24.10 -18.61
C GLU A 76 18.40 24.68 -17.31
N GLY A 77 18.02 24.11 -16.17
CA GLY A 77 18.37 24.61 -14.83
C GLY A 77 17.28 25.46 -14.17
N ASP A 78 16.22 25.85 -14.88
CA ASP A 78 15.10 26.56 -14.28
C ASP A 78 14.38 25.69 -13.24
N THR A 79 14.19 26.26 -12.04
CA THR A 79 13.46 25.61 -10.96
C THR A 79 12.11 26.28 -10.78
N PHE A 80 11.04 25.49 -10.85
CA PHE A 80 9.69 25.96 -10.57
C PHE A 80 9.13 25.26 -9.33
N SER A 81 8.50 26.03 -8.44
CA SER A 81 7.90 25.53 -7.22
C SER A 81 6.46 26.00 -7.15
N PHE A 82 5.54 25.10 -6.80
CA PHE A 82 4.12 25.41 -6.62
C PHE A 82 3.56 24.65 -5.45
N GLU A 83 2.53 25.21 -4.83
CA GLU A 83 1.78 24.51 -3.81
C GLU A 83 0.93 23.41 -4.45
N ASP A 84 0.82 22.25 -3.78
CA ASP A 84 -0.03 21.14 -4.23
C ASP A 84 -1.51 21.55 -4.41
N ARG A 85 -1.96 22.55 -3.67
CA ARG A 85 -3.32 23.11 -3.76
C ARG A 85 -3.62 23.73 -5.13
N ILE A 86 -2.60 24.06 -5.92
CA ILE A 86 -2.77 24.68 -7.24
C ILE A 86 -3.62 23.81 -8.18
N PHE A 87 -3.53 22.48 -8.05
CA PHE A 87 -4.28 21.55 -8.90
C PHE A 87 -5.79 21.57 -8.64
N ASP A 88 -6.21 21.93 -7.42
CA ASP A 88 -7.63 21.99 -7.04
C ASP A 88 -8.36 23.13 -7.75
N TYR A 89 -7.64 24.22 -8.01
CA TYR A 89 -8.16 25.44 -8.63
C TYR A 89 -7.79 25.56 -10.10
N SER A 90 -7.17 24.52 -10.68
CA SER A 90 -6.84 24.51 -12.11
C SER A 90 -8.08 24.78 -12.95
N THR A 91 -7.95 25.61 -13.97
CA THR A 91 -9.04 25.90 -14.91
C THR A 91 -9.48 24.64 -15.67
N ASP A 92 -8.59 23.67 -15.84
CA ASP A 92 -8.88 22.40 -16.49
C ASP A 92 -9.61 21.43 -15.55
N LYS A 93 -10.83 21.03 -15.95
CA LYS A 93 -11.67 20.09 -15.19
C LYS A 93 -11.05 18.70 -15.05
N ASN A 94 -10.25 18.25 -16.02
CA ASN A 94 -9.58 16.96 -15.96
C ASN A 94 -8.48 16.96 -14.92
N ILE A 95 -7.70 18.04 -14.83
CA ILE A 95 -6.67 18.21 -13.80
C ILE A 95 -7.30 18.18 -12.40
N ARG A 96 -8.41 18.89 -12.20
CA ARG A 96 -9.15 18.84 -10.92
C ARG A 96 -9.63 17.44 -10.55
N LYS A 97 -10.09 16.65 -11.54
CA LYS A 97 -10.50 15.25 -11.31
C LYS A 97 -9.33 14.37 -10.89
N ILE A 98 -8.18 14.50 -11.55
CA ILE A 98 -6.97 13.74 -11.24
C ILE A 98 -6.46 14.12 -9.85
N ALA A 99 -6.45 15.42 -9.50
CA ALA A 99 -6.07 15.90 -8.18
C ALA A 99 -6.95 15.31 -7.06
N ALA A 100 -8.27 15.28 -7.28
CA ALA A 100 -9.22 14.67 -6.35
C ALA A 100 -8.96 13.16 -6.19
N LEU A 101 -8.63 12.43 -7.27
CA LEU A 101 -8.27 11.01 -7.21
C LEU A 101 -6.97 10.81 -6.41
N ARG A 102 -5.93 11.59 -6.72
CA ARG A 102 -4.63 11.55 -6.03
C ARG A 102 -4.77 11.72 -4.53
N LYS A 103 -5.59 12.68 -4.07
CA LYS A 103 -5.92 12.86 -2.65
C LYS A 103 -6.58 11.63 -2.01
N LYS A 104 -7.45 10.93 -2.75
CA LYS A 104 -8.05 9.67 -2.28
C LYS A 104 -7.02 8.55 -2.19
N MET A 105 -6.08 8.48 -3.14
CA MET A 105 -4.96 7.53 -3.11
C MET A 105 -4.09 7.75 -1.88
N LEU A 106 -3.62 8.98 -1.64
CA LEU A 106 -2.82 9.34 -0.46
C LEU A 106 -3.52 9.01 0.85
N LYS A 107 -4.81 9.37 0.99
CA LYS A 107 -5.61 8.99 2.16
C LYS A 107 -5.71 7.48 2.34
N THR A 108 -5.81 6.73 1.25
CA THR A 108 -5.89 5.25 1.29
C THR A 108 -4.55 4.65 1.69
N MET A 109 -3.45 5.13 1.11
CA MET A 109 -2.09 4.72 1.46
C MET A 109 -1.81 4.96 2.94
N ASN A 110 -2.13 6.15 3.46
CA ASN A 110 -1.97 6.47 4.88
C ASN A 110 -2.80 5.55 5.77
N LYS A 111 -4.05 5.24 5.41
CA LYS A 111 -4.88 4.28 6.14
C LYS A 111 -4.31 2.87 6.10
N LEU A 112 -3.74 2.44 4.97
CA LEU A 112 -3.09 1.13 4.84
C LEU A 112 -1.86 1.05 5.74
N VAL A 113 -1.04 2.11 5.79
CA VAL A 113 0.13 2.17 6.67
C VAL A 113 -0.28 2.19 8.14
N GLN A 114 -1.25 3.03 8.53
CA GLN A 114 -1.67 3.14 9.94
C GLN A 114 -2.31 1.86 10.49
N LYS A 115 -3.10 1.15 9.67
CA LYS A 115 -3.80 -0.06 10.11
C LYS A 115 -2.94 -1.32 10.12
N ASN A 116 -1.77 -1.27 9.50
CA ASN A 116 -0.89 -2.43 9.38
C ASN A 116 0.46 -2.11 10.02
N SER A 117 0.92 -2.94 10.95
CA SER A 117 2.24 -2.77 11.59
C SER A 117 3.39 -3.14 10.63
N PHE A 118 3.60 -2.30 9.61
CA PHE A 118 4.77 -2.35 8.74
C PHE A 118 6.00 -1.84 9.49
N LYS A 119 7.17 -2.38 9.16
CA LYS A 119 8.46 -1.87 9.67
C LYS A 119 8.91 -0.72 8.78
N ASP A 120 9.68 0.21 9.33
CA ASP A 120 10.18 1.38 8.56
C ASP A 120 10.98 0.95 7.32
N LYS A 121 11.83 -0.08 7.45
CA LYS A 121 12.57 -0.70 6.32
C LYS A 121 11.65 -1.20 5.20
N GLU A 122 10.41 -1.58 5.52
CA GLU A 122 9.45 -2.03 4.51
C GLU A 122 8.80 -0.85 3.77
N LEU A 123 8.94 0.38 4.27
CA LEU A 123 8.30 1.61 3.77
C LEU A 123 9.30 2.62 3.17
N GLU A 124 10.58 2.27 3.02
CA GLU A 124 11.63 3.17 2.47
C GLU A 124 11.27 3.77 1.10
N PHE A 125 10.44 3.10 0.31
CA PHE A 125 9.98 3.60 -0.99
C PHE A 125 8.95 4.74 -0.91
N LEU A 126 8.46 5.08 0.29
CA LEU A 126 7.56 6.20 0.54
C LEU A 126 8.27 7.45 1.07
N ALA A 127 9.55 7.31 1.44
CA ALA A 127 10.41 8.40 1.92
C ALA A 127 11.07 9.11 0.75
#